data_AF-A0A838VNC7-F1
#
_entry.id   AF-A0A838VNC7-F1
#
_cell.length_a   1.000
_cell.length_b   1.000
_cell.length_c   1.000
_cell.angle_alpha   90.00
_cell.angle_beta   90.00
_cell.angle_gamma   90.00
#
_symmetry.space_group_name_H-M   'P 1'
#
loop_
_entity.id
_entity.type
_entity.pdbx_description
1 polymer ?
#
loop_
_entity_poly.entity_id
_entity_poly.type
_entity_poly.pdbx_seq_one_letter_code
_entity_poly.pdbx_strand_id
1 'polypeptide(L)'
;MLKKILLGFGCAILCTGGVGLFEWYQATQLPAWYTTSTTANPLPLNDKTGIQQARKQILHKSQLQDPSKSEAQLNADEVNTLIAASIVTKAHPQLAQAVKATNTQIHDGKISTGAVIDLQKVSQEQGTARQLAIAKLIKSVPDLKNRSVYIGIEGKPIVRNHQITLDNTSHVIVGNLSLTLSELSQRLGIPQERLQQQISQRLIDLPLEVDKGEIVGDRLIIRKAHQ
;
A
#
# COMPACT_ATOMS: atom_id res chain seq x y z
N MET A 1 39.75 17.48 2.35
CA MET A 1 38.82 18.21 1.46
C MET A 1 37.37 17.80 1.73
N LEU A 2 36.90 17.95 2.97
CA LEU A 2 35.60 17.46 3.46
C LEU A 2 34.82 18.58 4.18
N LYS A 3 34.82 19.79 3.58
CA LYS A 3 34.12 20.97 4.12
C LYS A 3 33.26 21.71 3.09
N LYS A 4 33.22 21.25 1.83
CA LYS A 4 32.44 21.89 0.76
C LYS A 4 31.15 21.14 0.36
N ILE A 5 30.87 19.99 0.96
CA ILE A 5 29.63 19.20 0.69
C ILE A 5 28.47 19.61 1.64
N LEU A 6 28.78 20.27 2.75
CA LEU A 6 27.78 20.71 3.75
C LEU A 6 27.05 22.02 3.38
N LEU A 7 27.45 22.71 2.31
CA LEU A 7 26.84 23.97 1.89
C LEU A 7 25.84 23.82 0.73
N GLY A 8 25.81 22.66 0.05
CA GLY A 8 24.91 22.40 -1.08
C GLY A 8 23.50 21.95 -0.67
N PHE A 9 23.34 21.38 0.53
CA PHE A 9 22.05 20.87 1.00
C PHE A 9 21.16 21.93 1.68
N GLY A 10 21.73 23.08 2.05
CA GLY A 10 21.00 24.15 2.75
C GLY A 10 20.30 25.15 1.82
N CYS A 11 20.77 25.32 0.58
CA CYS A 11 20.27 26.38 -0.31
C CYS A 11 19.15 25.97 -1.27
N ALA A 12 18.80 24.68 -1.37
CA ALA A 12 17.64 24.25 -2.17
C ALA A 12 16.30 24.39 -1.41
N ILE A 13 16.32 24.59 -0.10
CA ILE A 13 15.12 24.62 0.75
C ILE A 13 14.49 26.03 0.82
N LEU A 14 15.23 27.09 0.48
CA LEU A 14 14.77 28.47 0.68
C LEU A 14 14.09 29.12 -0.55
N CYS A 15 14.17 28.52 -1.74
CA CYS A 15 13.43 29.02 -2.92
C CYS A 15 12.13 28.23 -3.21
N THR A 16 11.86 27.13 -2.51
CA THR A 16 10.68 26.28 -2.67
C THR A 16 9.68 26.41 -1.53
N GLY A 17 9.56 27.59 -0.89
CA GLY A 17 8.58 27.79 0.19
C GLY A 17 7.14 27.49 -0.26
N GLY A 18 6.77 27.90 -1.47
CA GLY A 18 5.44 27.61 -2.04
C GLY A 18 5.28 26.19 -2.60
N VAL A 19 6.30 25.67 -3.29
CA VAL A 19 6.26 24.32 -3.89
C VAL A 19 6.31 23.24 -2.83
N GLY A 20 7.15 23.42 -1.80
CA GLY A 20 7.26 22.51 -0.67
C GLY A 20 5.97 22.45 0.14
N LEU A 21 5.34 23.59 0.45
CA LEU A 21 4.06 23.63 1.17
C LEU A 21 2.87 23.10 0.35
N PHE A 22 2.89 23.27 -0.98
CA PHE A 22 1.85 22.73 -1.85
C PHE A 22 1.95 21.21 -2.02
N GLU A 23 3.12 20.69 -2.38
CA GLU A 23 3.35 19.24 -2.42
C GLU A 23 3.12 18.59 -1.04
N TRP A 24 3.39 19.33 0.03
CA TRP A 24 3.10 18.93 1.40
C TRP A 24 1.60 18.80 1.70
N TYR A 25 0.82 19.82 1.33
CA TYR A 25 -0.62 19.79 1.49
C TYR A 25 -1.23 18.63 0.69
N GLN A 26 -0.68 18.35 -0.49
CA GLN A 26 -1.07 17.20 -1.30
C GLN A 26 -0.71 15.87 -0.62
N ALA A 27 0.50 15.72 -0.07
CA ALA A 27 0.95 14.48 0.58
C ALA A 27 0.17 14.13 1.87
N THR A 28 -0.41 15.12 2.53
CA THR A 28 -1.15 14.95 3.81
C THR A 28 -2.67 14.91 3.64
N GLN A 29 -3.18 15.09 2.42
CA GLN A 29 -4.60 14.94 2.13
C GLN A 29 -5.01 13.47 2.25
N LEU A 30 -6.15 13.26 2.92
CA LEU A 30 -6.78 11.95 2.98
C LEU A 30 -7.71 11.79 1.78
N PRO A 31 -7.80 10.60 1.20
CA PRO A 31 -8.59 10.37 0.01
C PRO A 31 -10.09 10.49 0.30
N ALA A 32 -10.86 10.87 -0.71
CA ALA A 32 -12.31 11.08 -0.59
C ALA A 32 -13.03 9.88 0.03
N TRP A 33 -12.65 8.65 -0.33
CA TRP A 33 -13.28 7.44 0.25
C TRP A 33 -13.11 7.32 1.77
N TYR A 34 -12.12 7.98 2.36
CA TYR A 34 -11.90 8.00 3.80
C TYR A 34 -12.61 9.17 4.48
N THR A 35 -12.72 10.32 3.80
CA THR A 35 -13.31 11.55 4.36
C THR A 35 -14.79 11.71 4.06
N THR A 36 -15.30 11.06 3.01
CA THR A 36 -16.70 11.08 2.59
C THR A 36 -17.28 9.67 2.59
N SER A 37 -18.42 9.50 3.25
CA SER A 37 -19.05 8.20 3.52
C SER A 37 -19.77 7.56 2.31
N THR A 38 -19.44 7.93 1.07
CA THR A 38 -20.41 7.82 -0.04
C THR A 38 -20.04 6.85 -1.17
N THR A 39 -18.80 6.39 -1.33
CA THR A 39 -18.45 5.65 -2.58
C THR A 39 -17.41 4.54 -2.49
N ALA A 40 -16.74 4.34 -1.36
CA ALA A 40 -16.01 3.11 -1.11
C ALA A 40 -16.33 2.66 0.31
N ASN A 41 -16.30 1.35 0.55
CA ASN A 41 -16.58 0.80 1.87
C ASN A 41 -15.21 0.56 2.56
N PRO A 42 -14.60 1.60 3.19
CA PRO A 42 -13.32 1.43 3.85
C PRO A 42 -13.45 0.32 4.88
N LEU A 43 -12.52 -0.63 4.86
CA LEU A 43 -12.49 -1.69 5.84
C LEU A 43 -11.66 -1.21 7.04
N PRO A 44 -12.28 -0.89 8.19
CA PRO A 44 -11.53 -0.53 9.38
C PRO A 44 -10.79 -1.76 9.94
N LEU A 45 -9.56 -1.58 10.41
CA LEU A 45 -8.72 -2.69 10.92
C LEU A 45 -8.87 -2.93 12.44
N ASN A 46 -9.90 -2.36 13.07
CA ASN A 46 -10.18 -2.55 14.49
C ASN A 46 -10.80 -3.93 14.81
N ASP A 47 -11.61 -4.49 13.90
CA ASP A 47 -12.20 -5.83 14.05
C ASP A 47 -11.32 -6.92 13.41
N LYS A 48 -10.23 -7.26 14.10
CA LYS A 48 -9.28 -8.30 13.64
C LYS A 48 -9.98 -9.66 13.45
N THR A 49 -10.89 -10.01 14.34
CA THR A 49 -11.63 -11.28 14.32
C THR A 49 -12.57 -11.39 13.12
N GLY A 50 -13.37 -10.36 12.86
CA GLY A 50 -14.24 -10.29 11.69
C GLY A 50 -13.44 -10.36 10.38
N ILE A 51 -12.31 -9.65 10.30
CA ILE A 51 -11.41 -9.70 9.14
C ILE A 51 -10.88 -11.12 8.89
N GLN A 52 -10.48 -11.85 9.93
CA GLN A 52 -10.01 -13.23 9.78
C GLN A 52 -11.13 -14.19 9.37
N GLN A 53 -12.35 -14.01 9.90
CA GLN A 53 -13.50 -14.81 9.51
C GLN A 53 -13.88 -14.55 8.04
N ALA A 54 -13.94 -13.28 7.63
CA ALA A 54 -14.20 -12.89 6.25
C ALA A 54 -13.13 -13.46 5.30
N ARG A 55 -11.84 -13.40 5.68
CA ARG A 55 -10.76 -14.08 4.93
C ARG A 55 -11.06 -15.57 4.73
N LYS A 56 -11.42 -16.30 5.79
CA LYS A 56 -11.73 -17.73 5.68
C LYS A 56 -12.90 -18.00 4.74
N GLN A 57 -13.95 -17.19 4.81
CA GLN A 57 -15.10 -17.30 3.93
C GLN A 57 -14.73 -17.05 2.46
N ILE A 58 -13.93 -16.02 2.18
CA ILE A 58 -13.46 -15.71 0.81
C ILE A 58 -12.60 -16.85 0.27
N LEU A 59 -11.65 -17.37 1.06
CA LEU A 59 -10.81 -18.49 0.63
C LEU A 59 -11.63 -19.76 0.38
N HIS A 60 -12.62 -20.05 1.22
CA HIS A 60 -13.51 -21.18 1.01
C HIS A 60 -14.39 -20.99 -0.24
N LYS A 61 -15.00 -19.81 -0.41
CA LYS A 61 -15.78 -19.45 -1.60
C LYS A 61 -14.95 -19.56 -2.89
N SER A 62 -13.68 -19.15 -2.84
CA SER A 62 -12.74 -19.23 -3.96
C SER A 62 -12.39 -20.67 -4.33
N GLN A 63 -12.38 -21.58 -3.35
CA GLN A 63 -12.17 -23.02 -3.58
C GLN A 63 -13.43 -23.72 -4.09
N LEU A 64 -14.62 -23.18 -3.81
CA LEU A 64 -15.92 -23.77 -4.17
C LEU A 64 -16.49 -23.27 -5.50
N GLN A 65 -15.97 -22.17 -6.07
CA GLN A 65 -16.62 -21.52 -7.21
C GLN A 65 -16.63 -22.33 -8.51
N ASP A 66 -15.70 -23.28 -8.71
CA ASP A 66 -15.82 -24.37 -9.70
C ASP A 66 -14.67 -25.39 -9.49
N PRO A 67 -14.86 -26.57 -8.89
CA PRO A 67 -13.79 -27.57 -8.80
C PRO A 67 -13.32 -28.08 -10.18
N SER A 68 -14.11 -27.85 -11.22
CA SER A 68 -13.82 -28.18 -12.63
C SER A 68 -13.08 -27.06 -13.37
N LYS A 69 -13.24 -25.79 -12.95
CA LYS A 69 -12.46 -24.66 -13.47
C LYS A 69 -11.62 -24.12 -12.33
N SER A 70 -10.33 -24.42 -12.35
CA SER A 70 -9.35 -23.97 -11.35
C SER A 70 -9.18 -22.44 -11.31
N GLU A 71 -10.25 -21.70 -11.06
CA GLU A 71 -10.40 -20.25 -11.21
C GLU A 71 -11.16 -19.67 -10.01
N ALA A 72 -10.58 -18.67 -9.36
CA ALA A 72 -11.20 -17.87 -8.33
C ALA A 72 -11.47 -16.46 -8.88
N GLN A 73 -12.70 -15.97 -8.68
CA GLN A 73 -13.07 -14.61 -9.04
C GLN A 73 -13.23 -13.79 -7.76
N LEU A 74 -12.43 -12.73 -7.65
CA LEU A 74 -12.42 -11.83 -6.50
C LEU A 74 -12.85 -10.43 -6.94
N ASN A 75 -13.85 -9.87 -6.27
CA ASN A 75 -14.20 -8.46 -6.42
C ASN A 75 -13.30 -7.56 -5.56
N ALA A 76 -13.45 -6.24 -5.70
CA ALA A 76 -12.64 -5.26 -4.99
C ALA A 76 -12.71 -5.39 -3.45
N ASP A 77 -13.89 -5.67 -2.88
CA ASP A 77 -14.08 -5.82 -1.43
C ASP A 77 -13.41 -7.10 -0.89
N GLU A 78 -13.49 -8.19 -1.66
CA GLU A 78 -12.83 -9.45 -1.33
C GLU A 78 -11.30 -9.28 -1.36
N VAL A 79 -10.76 -8.60 -2.38
CA VAL A 79 -9.34 -8.26 -2.44
C VAL A 79 -8.95 -7.34 -1.26
N ASN A 80 -9.76 -6.32 -0.97
CA ASN A 80 -9.52 -5.43 0.17
C ASN A 80 -9.44 -6.19 1.49
N THR A 81 -10.34 -7.15 1.70
CA THR A 81 -10.38 -7.99 2.89
C THR A 81 -9.14 -8.88 3.00
N LEU A 82 -8.67 -9.47 1.89
CA LEU A 82 -7.45 -10.28 1.89
C LEU A 82 -6.21 -9.44 2.22
N ILE A 83 -6.14 -8.20 1.73
CA ILE A 83 -5.07 -7.25 2.04
C ILE A 83 -5.12 -6.82 3.51
N ALA A 84 -6.30 -6.44 4.02
CA ALA A 84 -6.49 -6.10 5.42
C ALA A 84 -6.08 -7.27 6.34
N ALA A 85 -6.45 -8.49 5.98
CA ALA A 85 -6.10 -9.68 6.74
C ALA A 85 -4.60 -9.97 6.72
N SER A 86 -3.90 -9.71 5.62
CA SER A 86 -2.44 -9.87 5.52
C SER A 86 -1.72 -8.82 6.39
N ILE A 87 -2.21 -7.59 6.44
CA ILE A 87 -1.72 -6.55 7.34
C ILE A 87 -1.89 -6.99 8.81
N VAL A 88 -3.07 -7.46 9.20
CA VAL A 88 -3.34 -7.88 10.58
C VAL A 88 -2.50 -9.09 11.02
N THR A 89 -2.12 -9.97 10.09
CA THR A 89 -1.45 -11.25 10.42
C THR A 89 0.06 -11.26 10.20
N LYS A 90 0.55 -10.55 9.18
CA LYS A 90 1.96 -10.60 8.75
C LYS A 90 2.71 -9.30 8.95
N ALA A 91 2.02 -8.16 9.01
CA ALA A 91 2.70 -6.90 9.28
C ALA A 91 3.18 -6.86 10.72
N HIS A 92 4.12 -5.96 10.98
CA HIS A 92 4.55 -5.68 12.34
C HIS A 92 3.33 -5.29 13.20
N PRO A 93 3.15 -5.82 14.43
CA PRO A 93 1.96 -5.56 15.26
C PRO A 93 1.63 -4.08 15.42
N GLN A 94 2.64 -3.22 15.51
CA GLN A 94 2.46 -1.77 15.59
C GLN A 94 1.99 -1.15 14.28
N LEU A 95 2.50 -1.61 13.14
CA LEU A 95 2.03 -1.16 11.83
C LEU A 95 0.57 -1.58 11.63
N ALA A 96 0.21 -2.79 12.01
CA ALA A 96 -1.17 -3.26 11.97
C ALA A 96 -2.11 -2.42 12.87
N GLN A 97 -1.63 -1.91 14.01
CA GLN A 97 -2.37 -1.00 14.89
C GLN A 97 -2.43 0.45 14.38
N ALA A 98 -1.44 0.85 13.58
CA ALA A 98 -1.37 2.17 12.98
C ALA A 98 -2.29 2.31 11.76
N VAL A 99 -2.56 1.23 11.03
CA VAL A 99 -3.51 1.24 9.92
C VAL A 99 -4.93 1.42 10.45
N LYS A 100 -5.58 2.53 10.07
CA LYS A 100 -6.96 2.85 10.44
C LYS A 100 -7.97 2.17 9.53
N ALA A 101 -7.72 2.24 8.23
CA ALA A 101 -8.60 1.69 7.21
C ALA A 101 -7.82 1.30 5.96
N THR A 102 -8.39 0.37 5.20
CA THR A 102 -7.91 -0.02 3.87
C THR A 102 -9.03 0.12 2.84
N ASN A 103 -8.65 0.43 1.61
CA ASN A 103 -9.58 0.47 0.50
C ASN A 103 -8.91 -0.14 -0.73
N THR A 104 -9.69 -0.87 -1.53
CA THR A 104 -9.25 -1.41 -2.81
C THR A 104 -10.32 -1.15 -3.85
N GLN A 105 -9.88 -0.77 -5.04
CA GLN A 105 -10.71 -0.55 -6.21
C GLN A 105 -10.11 -1.32 -7.38
N ILE A 106 -10.98 -1.85 -8.24
CA ILE A 106 -10.61 -2.53 -9.48
C ILE A 106 -11.33 -1.79 -10.60
N HIS A 107 -10.58 -1.09 -11.44
CA HIS A 107 -11.12 -0.37 -12.59
C HIS A 107 -10.08 -0.30 -13.70
N ASP A 108 -10.53 -0.20 -14.95
CA ASP A 108 -9.67 -0.01 -16.13
C ASP A 108 -8.48 -1.00 -16.22
N GLY A 109 -8.70 -2.25 -15.80
CA GLY A 109 -7.66 -3.28 -15.82
C GLY A 109 -6.54 -3.07 -14.79
N LYS A 110 -6.75 -2.23 -13.78
CA LYS A 110 -5.82 -1.94 -12.68
C LYS A 110 -6.44 -2.24 -11.33
N ILE A 111 -5.56 -2.54 -10.36
CA ILE A 111 -5.91 -2.57 -8.94
C ILE A 111 -5.31 -1.32 -8.30
N SER A 112 -6.16 -0.56 -7.60
CA SER A 112 -5.76 0.57 -6.77
C SER A 112 -6.09 0.21 -5.33
N THR A 113 -5.06 -0.05 -4.52
CA THR A 113 -5.23 -0.44 -3.11
C THR A 113 -4.42 0.49 -2.21
N GLY A 114 -4.92 0.79 -1.02
CA GLY A 114 -4.18 1.59 -0.08
C GLY A 114 -4.73 1.61 1.33
N ALA A 115 -3.98 2.23 2.21
CA ALA A 115 -4.23 2.27 3.64
C ALA A 115 -4.08 3.69 4.17
N VAL A 116 -4.92 4.05 5.14
CA VAL A 116 -4.75 5.25 5.96
C VAL A 116 -4.00 4.85 7.23
N ILE A 117 -2.83 5.44 7.44
CA ILE A 117 -1.90 5.10 8.51
C ILE A 117 -1.80 6.25 9.50
N ASP A 118 -1.94 5.95 10.78
CA ASP A 118 -1.71 6.86 11.90
C ASP A 118 -0.22 6.92 12.25
N LEU A 119 0.46 7.99 11.85
CA LEU A 119 1.90 8.14 12.06
C LEU A 119 2.28 8.25 13.56
N GLN A 120 1.36 8.69 14.42
CA GLN A 120 1.58 8.70 15.88
C GLN A 120 1.90 7.30 16.39
N LYS A 121 1.13 6.31 15.92
CA LYS A 121 1.22 4.93 16.39
C LYS A 121 2.43 4.19 15.82
N VAL A 122 2.97 4.65 14.68
CA VAL A 122 4.18 4.06 14.07
C VAL A 122 5.46 4.49 14.78
N SER A 123 5.50 5.72 15.32
CA SER A 123 6.72 6.30 15.92
C SER A 123 7.02 5.83 17.36
N GLN A 124 6.16 4.99 17.96
CA GLN A 124 6.30 4.60 19.37
C GLN A 124 7.30 3.46 19.63
N GLU A 125 7.81 2.79 18.60
CA GLU A 125 8.93 1.84 18.72
C GLU A 125 10.29 2.46 18.41
N GLN A 126 11.21 2.33 19.35
CA GLN A 126 12.62 2.63 19.15
C GLN A 126 13.35 1.32 18.75
N GLY A 127 14.08 1.30 17.63
CA GLY A 127 15.08 0.25 17.39
C GLY A 127 15.42 -0.12 15.95
N THR A 128 14.53 0.03 14.97
CA THR A 128 14.83 -0.37 13.58
C THR A 128 15.29 0.80 12.70
N ALA A 129 16.15 0.52 11.72
CA ALA A 129 16.59 1.52 10.72
C ALA A 129 15.41 2.17 9.97
N ARG A 130 14.34 1.41 9.73
CA ARG A 130 13.08 1.88 9.12
C ARG A 130 12.35 2.86 10.06
N GLN A 131 12.29 2.59 11.35
CA GLN A 131 11.68 3.49 12.34
C GLN A 131 12.51 4.76 12.54
N LEU A 132 13.85 4.67 12.52
CA LEU A 132 14.71 5.85 12.57
C LEU A 132 14.50 6.76 11.36
N ALA A 133 14.28 6.19 10.17
CA ALA A 133 13.94 6.97 8.97
C ALA A 133 12.58 7.66 9.12
N ILE A 134 11.55 6.95 9.60
CA ILE A 134 10.21 7.50 9.85
C ILE A 134 10.24 8.57 10.95
N ALA A 135 10.92 8.30 12.07
CA ALA A 135 11.07 9.24 13.17
C ALA A 135 11.86 10.49 12.75
N LYS A 136 12.88 10.33 11.89
CA LYS A 136 13.60 11.47 11.30
C LYS A 136 12.67 12.29 10.41
N LEU A 137 11.84 11.64 9.60
CA LEU A 137 10.85 12.31 8.76
C LEU A 137 9.80 13.08 9.60
N ILE A 138 9.25 12.46 10.65
CA ILE A 138 8.30 13.10 11.59
C ILE A 138 8.97 14.24 12.38
N LYS A 139 10.21 14.08 12.84
CA LYS A 139 10.96 15.15 13.55
C LYS A 139 11.32 16.32 12.64
N SER A 140 11.57 16.05 11.37
CA SER A 140 11.87 17.09 10.39
C SER A 140 10.63 17.90 10.02
N VAL A 141 9.42 17.39 10.32
CA VAL A 141 8.18 18.08 10.01
C VAL A 141 7.17 18.00 11.18
N PRO A 142 7.12 19.03 12.05
CA PRO A 142 6.32 19.03 13.28
C PRO A 142 4.84 18.68 13.11
N ASP A 143 4.23 19.07 11.99
CA ASP A 143 2.80 18.84 11.70
C ASP A 143 2.45 17.38 11.35
N LEU A 144 3.43 16.50 11.07
CA LEU A 144 3.16 15.06 10.86
C LEU A 144 2.92 14.31 12.15
N LYS A 145 3.41 14.86 13.27
CA LYS A 145 3.37 14.18 14.55
C LYS A 145 1.97 13.71 14.89
N ASN A 146 0.92 14.41 14.43
CA ASN A 146 -0.46 14.09 14.75
C ASN A 146 -1.37 13.79 13.54
N ARG A 147 -0.82 13.45 12.37
CA ARG A 147 -1.62 13.26 11.16
C ARG A 147 -1.67 11.81 10.71
N SER A 148 -2.83 11.45 10.16
CA SER A 148 -2.94 10.25 9.34
C SER A 148 -2.49 10.56 7.92
N VAL A 149 -1.83 9.60 7.29
CA VAL A 149 -1.35 9.70 5.91
C VAL A 149 -1.91 8.53 5.12
N TYR A 150 -2.40 8.81 3.92
CA TYR A 150 -2.78 7.78 2.97
C TYR A 150 -1.57 7.31 2.18
N ILE A 151 -1.39 6.00 2.10
CA ILE A 151 -0.40 5.36 1.23
C ILE A 151 -1.15 4.31 0.41
N GLY A 152 -1.09 4.44 -0.91
CA GLY A 152 -1.67 3.51 -1.85
C GLY A 152 -0.68 3.07 -2.92
N ILE A 153 -1.09 2.09 -3.69
CA ILE A 153 -0.42 1.64 -4.89
C ILE A 153 -1.47 1.36 -5.96
N GLU A 154 -1.19 1.80 -7.17
CA GLU A 154 -1.98 1.51 -8.35
C GLU A 154 -1.09 0.80 -9.37
N GLY A 155 -1.60 -0.28 -9.97
CA GLY A 155 -0.90 -0.97 -11.05
C GLY A 155 -1.72 -2.09 -11.67
N LYS A 156 -1.21 -2.66 -12.76
CA LYS A 156 -1.85 -3.85 -13.36
C LYS A 156 -1.38 -5.10 -12.61
N PRO A 157 -2.29 -5.99 -12.18
CA PRO A 157 -1.90 -7.24 -11.57
C PRO A 157 -1.30 -8.17 -12.62
N ILE A 158 -0.16 -8.77 -12.29
CA ILE A 158 0.52 -9.77 -13.11
C ILE A 158 0.92 -10.96 -12.24
N VAL A 159 1.08 -12.13 -12.86
CA VAL A 159 1.65 -13.29 -12.17
C VAL A 159 3.16 -13.28 -12.31
N ARG A 160 3.86 -13.35 -11.18
CA ARG A 160 5.31 -13.55 -11.12
C ARG A 160 5.64 -14.52 -10.00
N ASN A 161 6.44 -15.55 -10.28
CA ASN A 161 6.81 -16.59 -9.30
C ASN A 161 5.57 -17.23 -8.62
N HIS A 162 4.58 -17.58 -9.44
CA HIS A 162 3.29 -18.16 -9.03
C HIS A 162 2.47 -17.31 -8.04
N GLN A 163 2.70 -15.99 -8.03
CA GLN A 163 2.08 -15.05 -7.11
C GLN A 163 1.53 -13.83 -7.86
N ILE A 164 0.42 -13.29 -7.39
CA ILE A 164 -0.09 -12.00 -7.85
C ILE A 164 0.82 -10.90 -7.32
N THR A 165 1.39 -10.14 -8.25
CA THR A 165 2.16 -8.93 -8.00
C THR A 165 1.66 -7.83 -8.94
N LEU A 166 2.28 -6.64 -8.88
CA LEU A 166 1.97 -5.56 -9.79
C LEU A 166 3.06 -5.38 -10.84
N ASP A 167 2.68 -4.86 -12.00
CA ASP A 167 3.62 -4.57 -13.08
C ASP A 167 4.62 -3.46 -12.74
N ASN A 168 5.60 -3.26 -13.62
CA ASN A 168 6.63 -2.24 -13.46
C ASN A 168 6.15 -0.80 -13.74
N THR A 169 4.90 -0.63 -14.18
CA THR A 169 4.27 0.68 -14.39
C THR A 169 3.50 1.17 -13.17
N SER A 170 3.60 0.43 -12.05
CA SER A 170 2.91 0.76 -10.82
C SER A 170 3.34 2.11 -10.26
N HIS A 171 2.36 2.86 -9.77
CA HIS A 171 2.54 4.14 -9.11
C HIS A 171 2.22 3.99 -7.62
N VAL A 172 3.01 4.65 -6.78
CA VAL A 172 2.71 4.75 -5.35
C VAL A 172 2.04 6.07 -5.11
N ILE A 173 0.92 6.03 -4.40
CA ILE A 173 0.12 7.20 -4.06
C ILE A 173 0.42 7.56 -2.60
N VAL A 174 0.83 8.80 -2.34
CA VAL A 174 0.99 9.34 -0.98
C VAL A 174 0.14 10.59 -0.85
N GLY A 175 -0.93 10.51 -0.07
CA GLY A 175 -1.98 11.53 -0.08
C GLY A 175 -2.59 11.71 -1.47
N ASN A 176 -2.40 12.88 -2.08
CA ASN A 176 -2.82 13.23 -3.43
C ASN A 176 -1.66 13.22 -4.46
N LEU A 177 -0.48 12.74 -4.08
CA LEU A 177 0.67 12.63 -4.97
C LEU A 177 0.75 11.22 -5.55
N SER A 178 0.70 11.09 -6.87
CA SER A 178 1.03 9.85 -7.57
C SER A 178 2.49 9.90 -8.01
N LEU A 179 3.31 8.98 -7.50
CA LEU A 179 4.75 8.96 -7.69
C LEU A 179 5.17 7.66 -8.35
N THR A 180 6.00 7.77 -9.38
CA THR A 180 6.74 6.64 -9.93
C THR A 180 7.78 6.14 -8.92
N LEU A 181 8.23 4.90 -9.14
CA LEU A 181 9.27 4.29 -8.32
C LEU A 181 10.60 5.08 -8.35
N SER A 182 10.92 5.70 -9.47
CA SER A 182 12.11 6.53 -9.64
C SER A 182 12.01 7.82 -8.82
N GLU A 183 10.86 8.49 -8.86
CA GLU A 183 10.62 9.70 -8.06
C GLU A 183 10.65 9.40 -6.57
N LEU A 184 10.06 8.28 -6.14
CA LEU A 184 10.18 7.81 -4.75
C LEU A 184 11.62 7.53 -4.37
N SER A 185 12.40 6.89 -5.25
CA SER A 185 13.80 6.59 -5.00
C SER A 185 14.60 7.86 -4.73
N GLN A 186 14.41 8.88 -5.57
CA GLN A 186 15.07 10.18 -5.43
C GLN A 186 14.63 10.91 -4.17
N ARG A 187 13.33 10.93 -3.87
CA ARG A 187 12.77 11.64 -2.70
C ARG A 187 13.12 10.97 -1.37
N LEU A 188 13.15 9.64 -1.32
CA LEU A 188 13.40 8.88 -0.09
C LEU A 188 14.87 8.49 0.11
N GLY A 189 15.70 8.63 -0.93
CA GLY A 189 17.08 8.13 -0.91
C GLY A 189 17.18 6.62 -0.80
N ILE A 190 16.12 5.89 -1.20
CA ILE A 190 16.08 4.43 -1.21
C ILE A 190 16.31 3.96 -2.64
N PRO A 191 17.26 3.04 -2.91
CA PRO A 191 17.51 2.54 -4.26
C PRO A 191 16.23 2.00 -4.91
N GLN A 192 16.02 2.30 -6.19
CA GLN A 192 14.82 1.90 -6.93
C GLN A 192 14.63 0.39 -6.92
N GLU A 193 15.71 -0.39 -6.98
CA GLU A 193 15.69 -1.85 -6.95
C GLU A 193 15.16 -2.37 -5.61
N ARG A 194 15.51 -1.69 -4.49
CA ARG A 194 15.00 -2.02 -3.16
C ARG A 194 13.51 -1.70 -3.05
N LEU A 195 13.08 -0.57 -3.59
CA LEU A 195 11.65 -0.23 -3.65
C LEU A 195 10.89 -1.24 -4.50
N GLN A 196 11.43 -1.62 -5.66
CA GLN A 196 10.85 -2.61 -6.54
C GLN A 196 10.74 -3.96 -5.85
N GLN A 197 11.79 -4.41 -5.16
CA GLN A 197 11.76 -5.65 -4.39
C GLN A 197 10.71 -5.65 -3.28
N GLN A 198 10.41 -4.50 -2.67
CA GLN A 198 9.37 -4.39 -1.64
C GLN A 198 7.96 -4.36 -2.24
N ILE A 199 7.77 -3.66 -3.36
CA ILE A 199 6.47 -3.58 -4.05
C ILE A 199 6.13 -4.86 -4.81
N SER A 200 7.14 -5.52 -5.38
CA SER A 200 6.98 -6.82 -6.04
C SER A 200 6.74 -7.98 -5.06
N GLN A 201 6.65 -7.70 -3.75
CA GLN A 201 6.17 -8.69 -2.78
C GLN A 201 4.69 -8.99 -3.05
N ARG A 202 4.22 -10.13 -2.53
CA ARG A 202 2.85 -10.62 -2.77
C ARG A 202 1.82 -9.54 -2.45
N LEU A 203 1.05 -9.14 -3.46
CA LEU A 203 -0.04 -8.18 -3.30
C LEU A 203 -1.19 -8.80 -2.51
N ILE A 204 -1.52 -10.06 -2.84
CA ILE A 204 -2.64 -10.80 -2.24
C ILE A 204 -2.09 -12.11 -1.66
N ASP A 205 -2.37 -12.35 -0.38
CA ASP A 205 -1.90 -13.54 0.32
C ASP A 205 -2.86 -14.72 0.16
N LEU A 206 -2.71 -15.44 -0.95
CA LEU A 206 -3.46 -16.65 -1.24
C LEU A 206 -2.67 -17.91 -0.85
N PRO A 207 -3.31 -18.92 -0.25
CA PRO A 207 -2.69 -20.20 0.11
C PRO A 207 -2.51 -21.15 -1.08
N LEU A 208 -2.50 -20.64 -2.32
CA LEU A 208 -2.44 -21.42 -3.54
C LEU A 208 -1.47 -20.80 -4.55
N GLU A 209 -0.80 -21.66 -5.32
CA GLU A 209 0.05 -21.24 -6.44
C GLU A 209 -0.81 -20.80 -7.62
N VAL A 210 -0.51 -19.62 -8.14
CA VAL A 210 -1.26 -18.97 -9.21
C VAL A 210 -0.53 -19.17 -10.54
N ASP A 211 -1.22 -19.67 -11.55
CA ASP A 211 -0.71 -19.78 -12.92
C ASP A 211 -1.02 -18.52 -13.74
N LYS A 212 -2.26 -18.02 -13.64
CA LYS A 212 -2.71 -16.80 -14.33
C LYS A 212 -3.50 -15.89 -13.42
N GLY A 213 -3.39 -14.60 -13.66
CA GLY A 213 -4.04 -13.54 -12.89
C GLY A 213 -4.29 -12.37 -13.82
N GLU A 214 -5.55 -12.02 -14.01
CA GLU A 214 -5.97 -10.94 -14.90
C GLU A 214 -7.19 -10.22 -14.36
N ILE A 215 -7.40 -8.97 -14.77
CA ILE A 215 -8.64 -8.25 -14.49
C ILE A 215 -9.60 -8.43 -15.66
N VAL A 216 -10.81 -8.88 -15.36
CA VAL A 216 -11.93 -8.94 -16.30
C VAL A 216 -13.09 -8.13 -15.72
N GLY A 217 -13.40 -7.00 -16.35
CA GLY A 217 -14.36 -6.04 -15.82
C GLY A 217 -13.87 -5.42 -14.51
N ASP A 218 -14.65 -5.60 -13.44
CA ASP A 218 -14.40 -5.13 -12.07
C ASP A 218 -13.86 -6.24 -11.15
N ARG A 219 -13.41 -7.37 -11.72
CA ARG A 219 -12.99 -8.57 -10.98
C ARG A 219 -11.57 -8.97 -11.30
N LEU A 220 -10.86 -9.39 -10.27
CA LEU A 220 -9.61 -10.11 -10.40
C LEU A 220 -9.89 -11.60 -10.55
N ILE A 221 -9.50 -12.14 -11.69
CA ILE A 221 -9.64 -13.55 -12.04
C ILE A 221 -8.29 -14.23 -11.81
N ILE A 222 -8.26 -15.28 -11.00
CA ILE A 222 -7.04 -15.98 -10.60
C ILE A 222 -7.20 -17.45 -10.93
N ARG A 223 -6.31 -18.00 -11.77
CA ARG A 223 -6.28 -19.42 -12.09
C ARG A 223 -5.16 -20.12 -11.31
N LYS A 224 -5.50 -21.24 -10.67
CA LYS A 224 -4.55 -22.07 -9.92
C LYS A 224 -3.63 -22.82 -10.88
N ALA A 225 -2.37 -23.00 -10.50
CA ALA A 225 -1.47 -23.91 -11.20
C ALA A 225 -1.97 -25.36 -11.13
N HIS A 226 -1.96 -26.05 -12.26
CA HIS A 226 -2.17 -27.49 -12.30
C HIS A 226 -1.02 -28.16 -11.53
N GLN A 227 -1.37 -28.96 -10.51
CA GLN A 227 -0.45 -29.88 -9.85
C GLN A 227 -0.35 -31.18 -10.65
#